data_AF-A0A7S0NU64-F1
#
_entry.id   AF-A0A7S0NU64-F1
#
_cell.length_a   1.000
_cell.length_b   1.000
_cell.length_c   1.000
_cell.angle_alpha   90.00
_cell.angle_beta   90.00
_cell.angle_gamma   90.00
#
_symmetry.space_group_name_H-M   'P 1'
#
loop_
_entity.id
_entity.type
_entity.pdbx_description
1 polymer ?
#
loop_
_entity_poly.entity_id
_entity_poly.type
_entity_poly.pdbx_seq_one_letter_code
_entity_poly.pdbx_strand_id
1 'polypeptide(L)'
;PPPPSPPGPPSPPISPPFPPHYATCTHWCTHGNECDDATRPVLINDHVQEVYCIFDGWRGIDTQLVRDGLRTYRHTDPNSCPDGTNIWFPRTQSFLDAVHAKYKAAAGYVGIYGIANGCGGCTREAMNSDSPEQAAHWTSVGPST
;
A
#
# COMPACT_ATOMS: atom_id res chain seq x y z
N PRO A 1 50.11 -25.58 -36.87
CA PRO A 1 49.35 -24.98 -35.75
C PRO A 1 47.84 -24.95 -36.08
N PRO A 2 46.97 -25.54 -35.25
CA PRO A 2 45.52 -25.42 -35.45
C PRO A 2 45.07 -23.97 -35.21
N PRO A 3 44.04 -23.48 -35.92
CA PRO A 3 43.50 -22.15 -35.68
C PRO A 3 42.92 -22.05 -34.26
N PRO A 4 43.00 -20.88 -33.61
CA PRO A 4 42.42 -20.68 -32.30
C PRO A 4 40.90 -20.88 -32.36
N SER A 5 40.36 -21.62 -31.39
CA SER A 5 38.92 -21.84 -31.28
C SER A 5 38.18 -20.50 -31.10
N PRO A 6 36.97 -20.36 -31.66
CA PRO A 6 36.16 -19.17 -31.45
C PRO A 6 35.90 -18.96 -29.94
N PRO A 7 35.84 -17.70 -29.46
CA PRO A 7 35.40 -17.43 -28.10
C PRO A 7 34.00 -18.00 -27.91
N GLY A 8 33.81 -18.70 -26.78
CA GLY A 8 32.51 -19.24 -26.40
C GLY A 8 31.47 -18.13 -26.27
N PRO A 9 30.17 -18.45 -26.47
CA PRO A 9 29.10 -17.47 -26.29
C PRO A 9 29.14 -16.88 -24.87
N PRO A 10 28.77 -15.59 -24.71
CA PRO A 10 28.71 -14.96 -23.40
C PRO A 10 27.75 -15.74 -22.49
N SER A 11 28.15 -15.91 -21.23
CA SER A 11 27.28 -16.53 -20.22
C SER A 11 25.96 -15.77 -20.14
N PRO A 12 24.82 -16.48 -19.96
CA PRO A 12 23.53 -15.81 -19.77
C PRO A 12 23.59 -14.91 -18.53
N PRO A 13 22.83 -13.80 -18.52
CA PRO A 13 22.76 -12.94 -17.35
C PRO A 13 22.30 -13.76 -16.15
N ILE A 14 23.01 -13.63 -15.03
CA ILE A 14 22.65 -14.23 -13.75
C ILE A 14 21.24 -13.74 -13.42
N SER A 15 20.27 -14.65 -13.34
CA SER A 15 18.92 -14.32 -12.89
C SER A 15 19.01 -13.64 -11.52
N PRO A 16 18.31 -12.50 -11.30
CA PRO A 16 18.34 -11.83 -10.01
C PRO A 16 17.94 -12.80 -8.88
N PRO A 17 18.55 -12.72 -7.69
CA PRO A 17 18.44 -13.74 -6.64
C PRO A 17 17.07 -13.81 -5.94
N PHE A 18 16.10 -12.99 -6.35
CA PHE A 18 14.76 -12.98 -5.80
C PHE A 18 13.75 -13.30 -6.90
N PRO A 19 12.73 -14.16 -6.63
CA PRO A 19 11.55 -14.20 -7.47
C PRO A 19 11.06 -12.77 -7.74
N PRO A 20 10.49 -12.44 -8.91
CA PRO A 20 9.98 -11.09 -9.16
C PRO A 20 8.82 -10.83 -8.20
N HIS A 21 9.12 -10.30 -7.01
CA HIS A 21 8.13 -9.81 -6.09
C HIS A 21 7.52 -8.57 -6.73
N TYR A 22 6.23 -8.64 -7.01
CA TYR A 22 5.52 -7.51 -7.55
C TYR A 22 5.45 -6.37 -6.51
N ALA A 23 5.47 -5.12 -6.98
CA ALA A 23 5.45 -3.96 -6.08
C ALA A 23 4.15 -3.82 -5.26
N THR A 24 3.04 -4.39 -5.75
CA THR A 24 1.72 -4.29 -5.11
C THR A 24 0.88 -5.55 -5.36
N CYS A 25 -0.17 -5.74 -4.56
CA CYS A 25 -1.24 -6.70 -4.79
C CYS A 25 -1.92 -6.48 -6.14
N THR A 26 -2.12 -5.22 -6.56
CA THR A 26 -2.63 -4.95 -7.91
C THR A 26 -1.73 -5.57 -8.99
N HIS A 27 -0.40 -5.45 -8.85
CA HIS A 27 0.54 -6.06 -9.80
C HIS A 27 0.53 -7.60 -9.77
N TRP A 28 0.31 -8.22 -8.61
CA TRP A 28 0.07 -9.67 -8.52
C TRP A 28 -1.11 -10.11 -9.39
N CYS A 29 -2.18 -9.32 -9.44
CA CYS A 29 -3.30 -9.60 -10.32
C CYS A 29 -3.01 -9.25 -11.79
N THR A 30 -2.54 -8.03 -12.08
CA THR A 30 -2.41 -7.56 -13.47
C THR A 30 -1.27 -8.20 -14.25
N HIS A 31 -0.22 -8.68 -13.57
CA HIS A 31 0.94 -9.31 -14.21
C HIS A 31 1.05 -10.80 -13.90
N GLY A 32 0.72 -11.20 -12.67
CA GLY A 32 0.76 -12.60 -12.24
C GLY A 32 -0.53 -13.37 -12.54
N ASN A 33 -1.63 -12.67 -12.85
CA ASN A 33 -2.97 -13.25 -12.97
C ASN A 33 -3.43 -13.93 -11.66
N GLU A 34 -2.98 -13.39 -10.53
CA GLU A 34 -3.24 -13.89 -9.18
C GLU A 34 -4.01 -12.84 -8.36
N CYS A 35 -5.34 -12.88 -8.46
CA CYS A 35 -6.25 -11.86 -7.91
C CYS A 35 -7.02 -12.35 -6.66
N ASP A 36 -6.54 -13.42 -6.02
CA ASP A 36 -7.17 -13.97 -4.82
C ASP A 36 -6.66 -13.27 -3.55
N ASP A 37 -7.57 -13.06 -2.60
CA ASP A 37 -7.26 -12.59 -1.26
C ASP A 37 -6.28 -13.55 -0.55
N ALA A 38 -5.03 -13.12 -0.40
CA ALA A 38 -3.96 -13.94 0.14
C ALA A 38 -2.83 -13.09 0.70
N THR A 39 -2.06 -13.67 1.63
CA THR A 39 -0.77 -13.09 2.02
C THR A 39 0.22 -13.25 0.87
N ARG A 40 0.83 -12.15 0.44
CA ARG A 40 1.81 -12.12 -0.64
C ARG A 40 3.01 -11.24 -0.27
N PRO A 41 4.22 -11.60 -0.71
CA PRO A 41 5.36 -10.71 -0.64
C PRO A 41 5.22 -9.62 -1.70
N VAL A 42 5.40 -8.36 -1.30
CA VAL A 42 5.45 -7.19 -2.17
C VAL A 42 6.74 -6.40 -1.97
N LEU A 43 7.20 -5.73 -3.01
CA LEU A 43 8.42 -4.91 -2.97
C LEU A 43 8.06 -3.45 -2.66
N ILE A 44 8.41 -2.96 -1.47
CA ILE A 44 8.18 -1.58 -1.01
C ILE A 44 9.55 -0.95 -0.71
N ASN A 45 9.93 0.11 -1.43
CA ASN A 45 11.22 0.79 -1.29
C ASN A 45 12.42 -0.17 -1.25
N ASP A 46 12.49 -1.11 -2.21
CA ASP A 46 13.54 -2.13 -2.32
C ASP A 46 13.56 -3.18 -1.18
N HIS A 47 12.56 -3.18 -0.31
CA HIS A 47 12.38 -4.18 0.74
C HIS A 47 11.19 -5.10 0.44
N VAL A 48 11.39 -6.41 0.58
CA VAL A 48 10.30 -7.38 0.49
C VAL A 48 9.53 -7.38 1.80
N GLN A 49 8.22 -7.14 1.71
CA GLN A 49 7.32 -7.18 2.85
C GLN A 49 6.11 -8.07 2.60
N GLU A 50 5.71 -8.83 3.61
CA GLU A 50 4.47 -9.60 3.55
C GLU A 50 3.27 -8.68 3.79
N VAL A 51 2.36 -8.65 2.83
CA VAL A 51 1.07 -7.96 2.93
C VAL A 51 -0.05 -8.95 2.72
N TYR A 52 -1.21 -8.68 3.30
CA TYR A 52 -2.43 -9.37 2.91
C TYR A 52 -3.12 -8.59 1.81
N CYS A 53 -3.24 -9.22 0.65
CA CYS A 53 -3.97 -8.67 -0.49
C CYS A 53 -5.47 -8.82 -0.28
N ILE A 54 -6.20 -7.74 -0.51
CA ILE A 54 -7.66 -7.74 -0.62
C ILE A 54 -8.00 -7.19 -2.00
N PHE A 55 -8.76 -7.94 -2.79
CA PHE A 55 -9.10 -7.58 -4.16
C PHE A 55 -10.56 -7.12 -4.31
N ASP A 56 -10.74 -6.16 -5.21
CA ASP A 56 -12.04 -5.79 -5.78
C ASP A 56 -11.87 -5.75 -7.30
N GLY A 57 -12.28 -6.83 -7.96
CA GLY A 57 -11.97 -7.08 -9.38
C GLY A 57 -10.47 -7.22 -9.60
N TRP A 58 -9.91 -6.38 -10.49
CA TRP A 58 -8.48 -6.40 -10.81
C TRP A 58 -7.62 -5.60 -9.82
N ARG A 59 -8.25 -4.76 -8.98
CA ARG A 59 -7.56 -3.85 -8.08
C ARG A 59 -7.34 -4.53 -6.74
N GLY A 60 -6.10 -4.57 -6.28
CA GLY A 60 -5.72 -5.09 -4.96
C GLY A 60 -5.21 -3.97 -4.06
N ILE A 61 -5.58 -3.99 -2.78
CA ILE A 61 -4.98 -3.16 -1.73
C ILE A 61 -3.97 -3.97 -0.91
N ASP A 62 -2.84 -3.33 -0.62
CA ASP A 62 -1.76 -3.88 0.22
C ASP A 62 -2.09 -3.58 1.69
N THR A 63 -2.43 -4.60 2.50
CA THR A 63 -2.79 -4.38 3.90
C THR A 63 -1.85 -5.07 4.87
N GLN A 64 -1.50 -4.38 5.95
CA GLN A 64 -0.70 -4.90 7.06
C GLN A 64 -1.38 -4.53 8.38
N LEU A 65 -1.51 -5.50 9.29
CA LEU A 65 -2.02 -5.24 10.63
C LEU A 65 -0.88 -4.84 11.55
N VAL A 66 -0.89 -3.59 12.01
CA VAL A 66 0.02 -3.12 13.07
C VAL A 66 -0.50 -3.60 14.43
N ARG A 67 0.36 -4.27 15.19
CA ARG A 67 0.09 -4.69 16.57
C ARG A 67 0.99 -3.90 17.52
N ASP A 68 0.49 -3.63 18.72
CA ASP A 68 1.23 -2.92 19.78
C ASP A 68 1.82 -1.57 19.33
N GLY A 69 1.07 -0.87 18.46
CA GLY A 69 1.47 0.43 17.92
C GLY A 69 1.56 1.51 18.99
N LEU A 70 2.57 2.37 18.87
CA LEU A 70 2.68 3.57 19.70
C LEU A 70 1.69 4.64 19.21
N ARG A 71 1.26 5.51 20.13
CA ARG A 71 0.46 6.67 19.75
C ARG A 71 1.29 7.59 18.84
N THR A 72 0.80 7.79 17.62
CA THR A 72 1.34 8.74 16.64
C THR A 72 0.35 9.89 16.43
N TYR A 73 0.84 11.06 16.04
CA TYR A 73 0.01 12.26 15.79
C TYR A 73 0.10 12.74 14.34
N ARG A 74 1.18 12.38 13.63
CA ARG A 74 1.41 12.75 12.23
C ARG A 74 1.89 11.56 11.42
N HIS A 75 1.58 11.56 10.13
CA HIS A 75 2.12 10.57 9.20
C HIS A 75 3.66 10.66 9.04
N THR A 76 4.27 11.78 9.44
CA THR A 76 5.72 12.02 9.43
C THR A 76 6.42 11.76 10.77
N ASP A 77 5.68 11.41 11.83
CA ASP A 77 6.32 11.11 13.11
C ASP A 77 7.19 9.84 12.99
N PRO A 78 8.36 9.76 13.65
CA PRO A 78 9.25 8.60 13.54
C PRO A 78 8.63 7.26 13.97
N ASN A 79 7.57 7.30 14.77
CA ASN A 79 6.80 6.13 15.21
C ASN A 79 5.51 5.93 14.40
N SER A 80 5.40 6.55 13.23
CA SER A 80 4.33 6.33 12.27
C SER A 80 4.58 5.07 11.42
N CYS A 81 3.79 4.91 10.35
CA CYS A 81 3.92 3.77 9.43
C CYS A 81 5.31 3.73 8.76
N PRO A 82 5.85 2.53 8.47
CA PRO A 82 7.09 2.38 7.71
C PRO A 82 7.08 3.13 6.37
N ASP A 83 8.26 3.53 5.90
CA ASP A 83 8.42 4.21 4.61
C ASP A 83 7.78 3.43 3.47
N GLY A 84 7.05 4.13 2.60
CA GLY A 84 6.30 3.51 1.50
C GLY A 84 4.95 2.92 1.90
N THR A 85 4.58 3.01 3.18
CA THR A 85 3.27 2.60 3.70
C THR A 85 2.56 3.77 4.39
N ASN A 86 1.28 3.61 4.71
CA ASN A 86 0.47 4.63 5.36
C ASN A 86 -0.67 3.97 6.16
N ILE A 87 -1.31 4.72 7.06
CA ILE A 87 -2.57 4.31 7.67
C ILE A 87 -3.59 4.16 6.54
N TRP A 88 -4.30 3.03 6.54
CA TRP A 88 -5.15 2.65 5.43
C TRP A 88 -6.33 3.61 5.25
N PHE A 89 -6.81 3.76 4.01
CA PHE A 89 -8.03 4.51 3.70
C PHE A 89 -8.84 3.79 2.61
N PRO A 90 -10.14 3.54 2.81
CA PRO A 90 -10.96 2.88 1.80
C PRO A 90 -11.22 3.80 0.61
N ARG A 91 -10.91 3.35 -0.61
CA ARG A 91 -11.26 4.09 -1.84
C ARG A 91 -12.66 3.78 -2.35
N THR A 92 -13.25 2.67 -1.90
CA THR A 92 -14.57 2.19 -2.28
C THR A 92 -15.25 1.55 -1.07
N GLN A 93 -16.59 1.45 -1.11
CA GLN A 93 -17.36 0.75 -0.09
C GLN A 93 -16.99 -0.74 -0.02
N SER A 94 -16.73 -1.39 -1.16
CA SER A 94 -16.30 -2.79 -1.24
C SER A 94 -15.01 -3.04 -0.46
N PHE A 95 -13.99 -2.17 -0.61
CA PHE A 95 -12.77 -2.27 0.18
C PHE A 95 -13.02 -1.99 1.66
N LEU A 96 -13.87 -1.02 1.99
CA LEU A 96 -14.24 -0.75 3.38
C LEU A 96 -14.82 -2.02 4.03
N ASP A 97 -15.78 -2.67 3.38
CA ASP A 97 -16.44 -3.87 3.89
C ASP A 97 -15.46 -5.05 4.00
N ALA A 98 -14.61 -5.25 2.99
CA ALA A 98 -13.63 -6.35 2.98
C ALA A 98 -12.55 -6.20 4.06
N VAL A 99 -12.00 -4.99 4.23
CA VAL A 99 -11.02 -4.67 5.29
C VAL A 99 -11.68 -4.80 6.66
N HIS A 100 -12.90 -4.29 6.85
CA HIS A 100 -13.66 -4.48 8.10
C HIS A 100 -13.93 -5.95 8.39
N ALA A 101 -14.28 -6.75 7.38
CA ALA A 101 -14.51 -8.18 7.55
C ALA A 101 -13.26 -8.91 8.06
N LYS A 102 -12.08 -8.54 7.53
CA LYS A 102 -10.77 -9.11 7.87
C LYS A 102 -10.24 -8.64 9.24
N TYR A 103 -10.22 -7.33 9.47
CA TYR A 103 -9.50 -6.71 10.59
C TYR A 103 -10.39 -6.20 11.72
N LYS A 104 -11.72 -6.25 11.55
CA LYS A 104 -12.71 -5.82 12.54
C LYS A 104 -12.43 -4.39 13.02
N ALA A 105 -12.31 -4.20 14.34
CA ALA A 105 -12.10 -2.89 14.95
C ALA A 105 -10.82 -2.19 14.48
N ALA A 106 -9.79 -2.92 14.05
CA ALA A 106 -8.56 -2.31 13.55
C ALA A 106 -8.77 -1.58 12.20
N ALA A 107 -9.83 -1.91 11.46
CA ALA A 107 -10.20 -1.16 10.26
C ALA A 107 -10.72 0.26 10.58
N GLY A 108 -11.14 0.54 11.82
CA GLY A 108 -11.63 1.87 12.19
C GLY A 108 -10.57 2.99 12.16
N TYR A 109 -9.28 2.65 12.07
CA TYR A 109 -8.19 3.63 11.97
C TYR A 109 -7.95 4.01 10.52
N VAL A 110 -8.38 5.21 10.15
CA VAL A 110 -8.42 5.67 8.75
C VAL A 110 -7.43 6.81 8.54
N GLY A 111 -6.61 6.72 7.49
CA GLY A 111 -5.48 7.63 7.19
C GLY A 111 -5.89 8.98 6.59
N ILE A 112 -6.72 9.74 7.30
CA ILE A 112 -7.03 11.15 6.99
C ILE A 112 -6.41 12.04 8.06
N TYR A 113 -5.65 13.04 7.62
CA TYR A 113 -4.81 13.88 8.46
C TYR A 113 -5.28 15.33 8.42
N GLY A 114 -5.32 15.99 9.57
CA GLY A 114 -5.51 17.44 9.63
C GLY A 114 -4.20 18.18 9.34
N ILE A 115 -4.24 19.23 8.53
CA ILE A 115 -3.07 20.06 8.24
C ILE A 115 -2.73 21.04 9.38
N ALA A 116 -3.65 21.24 10.32
CA ALA A 116 -3.51 22.05 11.51
C ALA A 116 -4.27 21.43 12.69
N ASN A 117 -4.01 21.92 13.90
CA ASN A 117 -4.79 21.53 15.09
C ASN A 117 -6.26 21.96 14.94
N GLY A 118 -7.18 21.17 15.51
CA GLY A 118 -8.62 21.35 15.35
C GLY A 118 -9.19 20.39 14.31
N CYS A 119 -10.45 20.61 13.92
CA CYS A 119 -11.17 19.67 13.05
C CYS A 119 -11.78 20.32 11.79
N GLY A 120 -11.40 21.55 11.45
CA GLY A 120 -11.94 22.27 10.31
C GLY A 120 -13.47 22.38 10.37
N GLY A 121 -14.15 21.77 9.39
CA GLY A 121 -15.61 21.70 9.28
C GLY A 121 -16.29 20.52 9.99
N CYS A 122 -15.58 19.67 10.75
CA CYS A 122 -16.07 18.36 11.21
C CYS A 122 -17.40 18.36 12.00
N THR A 123 -17.81 19.50 12.57
CA THR A 123 -19.04 19.63 13.36
C THR A 123 -20.25 20.07 12.55
N ARG A 124 -20.06 20.49 11.29
CA ARG A 124 -21.12 21.04 10.43
C ARG A 124 -21.21 20.34 9.08
N GLU A 125 -20.09 19.89 8.55
CA GLU A 125 -20.00 19.28 7.23
C GLU A 125 -19.63 17.81 7.34
N ALA A 126 -20.16 16.98 6.45
CA ALA A 126 -19.69 15.60 6.29
C ALA A 126 -18.24 15.59 5.77
N MET A 127 -17.45 14.57 6.12
CA MET A 127 -16.09 14.37 5.62
C MET A 127 -16.10 14.05 4.11
N ASN A 128 -16.18 15.09 3.28
CA ASN A 128 -16.22 15.01 1.82
C ASN A 128 -15.23 16.04 1.24
N SER A 129 -14.36 15.62 0.32
CA SER A 129 -13.38 16.49 -0.34
C SER A 129 -13.99 17.60 -1.19
N ASP A 130 -15.26 17.49 -1.57
CA ASP A 130 -16.00 18.52 -2.30
C ASP A 130 -16.54 19.63 -1.38
N SER A 131 -16.56 19.42 -0.05
CA SER A 131 -16.85 20.48 0.92
C SER A 131 -15.60 21.35 1.09
N PRO A 132 -15.67 22.67 0.80
CA PRO A 132 -14.53 23.57 0.98
C PRO A 132 -14.00 23.58 2.42
N GLU A 133 -14.87 23.47 3.42
CA GLU A 133 -14.53 23.46 4.84
C GLU A 133 -13.74 22.21 5.23
N GLN A 134 -14.00 21.07 4.60
CA GLN A 134 -13.24 19.85 4.83
C GLN A 134 -11.95 19.82 4.01
N ALA A 135 -12.02 20.20 2.73
CA ALA A 135 -10.86 20.24 1.84
C ALA A 135 -9.78 21.21 2.31
N ALA A 136 -10.17 22.30 2.98
CA ALA A 136 -9.24 23.27 3.55
C ALA A 136 -8.48 22.77 4.79
N HIS A 137 -8.92 21.67 5.43
CA HIS A 137 -8.32 21.19 6.69
C HIS A 137 -7.79 19.76 6.62
N TRP A 138 -8.47 18.87 5.91
CA TRP A 138 -8.14 17.46 5.86
C TRP A 138 -7.43 17.08 4.58
N THR A 139 -6.48 16.16 4.69
CA THR A 139 -5.72 15.64 3.57
C THR A 139 -5.45 14.14 3.74
N SER A 140 -5.12 13.48 2.65
CA SER A 140 -4.55 12.14 2.64
C SER A 140 -3.17 12.20 2.02
N VAL A 141 -2.21 11.45 2.53
CA VAL A 141 -0.86 11.37 1.94
C VAL A 141 -0.67 10.11 1.07
N GLY A 142 -1.77 9.41 0.77
CA GLY A 142 -1.77 8.40 -0.28
C GLY A 142 -1.67 9.06 -1.66
N PRO A 143 -1.19 8.32 -2.68
CA PRO A 143 -1.11 8.83 -4.04
C PRO A 143 -2.50 9.24 -4.56
N SER A 144 -2.55 10.38 -5.27
CA SER A 144 -3.71 10.79 -6.04
C SER A 144 -3.94 9.78 -7.16
N THR A 145 -5.20 9.37 -7.36
CA THR A 145 -5.62 8.47 -8.44
C THR A 145 -6.22 9.25 -9.58
#